data_AF-A0A7W0KLH0-F1
#
_entry.id   AF-A0A7W0KLH0-F1
#
_cell.length_a   1.000
_cell.length_b   1.000
_cell.length_c   1.000
_cell.angle_alpha   90.00
_cell.angle_beta   90.00
_cell.angle_gamma   90.00
#
_symmetry.space_group_name_H-M   'P 1'
#
loop_
_entity.id
_entity.type
_entity.pdbx_description
1 polymer ?
#
loop_
_entity_poly.entity_id
_entity_poly.type
_entity_poly.pdbx_seq_one_letter_code
_entity_poly.pdbx_strand_id
1 'polypeptide(L)' 'MDFLYEQQRTIIEFDGMMKYGGADGRQALIAEKRREDRLRDLGYQVVRVTWAEFDRPMLLRQRIMAAFARAVRD' A
#
# COMPACT_ATOMS: atom_id res chain seq x y z
N MET A 1 -2.77 -7.19 2.52
CA MET A 1 -1.31 -7.37 2.54
C MET A 1 -0.97 -8.51 1.62
N ASP A 2 -0.34 -8.22 0.48
CA ASP A 2 0.07 -9.26 -0.47
C ASP A 2 1.55 -9.62 -0.30
N PHE A 3 2.39 -8.63 0.02
CA PHE A 3 3.80 -8.85 0.33
C PHE A 3 4.27 -7.95 1.48
N LEU A 4 5.15 -8.48 2.33
CA LEU A 4 5.81 -7.75 3.41
C LEU A 4 7.33 -7.92 3.29
N TYR A 5 8.02 -6.79 3.26
CA TYR A 5 9.47 -6.69 3.37
C TYR A 5 9.82 -6.22 4.78
N GLU A 6 10.00 -7.17 5.71
CA GLU A 6 10.16 -6.91 7.14
C GLU A 6 11.35 -6.00 7.46
N GLN A 7 12.50 -6.30 6.85
CA GLN A 7 13.74 -5.53 7.05
C GLN A 7 13.59 -4.06 6.63
N GLN A 8 12.80 -3.79 5.59
CA GLN A 8 12.55 -2.47 5.06
C GLN A 8 11.25 -1.87 5.60
N ARG A 9 10.59 -2.51 6.58
CA ARG A 9 9.26 -2.15 7.12
C ARG A 9 8.29 -1.70 6.02
N THR A 10 8.27 -2.40 4.88
CA THR A 10 7.52 -1.96 3.71
C THR A 10 6.55 -3.06 3.28
N ILE A 11 5.30 -2.66 3.15
CA ILE A 11 4.18 -3.49 2.72
C ILE A 11 3.83 -3.12 1.29
N ILE A 12 3.59 -4.13 0.46
CA ILE A 12 3.05 -3.97 -0.88
C ILE A 12 1.67 -4.59 -0.91
N GLU A 13 0.68 -3.80 -1.32
CA GLU A 13 -0.70 -4.24 -1.49
C GLU A 13 -1.13 -4.07 -2.94
N PHE A 14 -1.65 -5.14 -3.52
CA PHE A 14 -2.25 -5.15 -4.84
C PHE A 14 -3.73 -4.79 -4.72
N ASP A 15 -4.05 -3.58 -5.16
CA ASP A 15 -5.40 -3.06 -5.23
C ASP A 15 -6.01 -3.43 -6.58
N GLY A 16 -6.68 -4.59 -6.60
CA GLY A 16 -7.55 -4.95 -7.71
C GLY A 16 -8.74 -3.99 -7.72
N MET A 17 -8.75 -3.00 -8.62
CA MET A 17 -9.80 -1.98 -8.80
C MET A 17 -11.26 -2.51 -8.79
N MET A 18 -11.79 -2.89 -7.64
CA MET A 18 -13.17 -3.30 -7.34
C MET A 18 -13.18 -3.76 -5.87
N LYS A 19 -14.05 -3.30 -4.97
CA LYS A 19 -15.51 -3.26 -5.06
C LYS A 19 -16.04 -2.42 -3.89
N TYR A 20 -16.57 -1.21 -4.10
CA TYR A 20 -17.32 -0.51 -3.04
C TYR A 20 -18.32 0.48 -3.66
N GLY A 21 -19.22 -0.02 -4.51
CA GLY A 21 -20.44 0.72 -4.87
C GLY A 21 -21.53 0.46 -3.82
N GLY A 22 -22.19 1.51 -3.33
CA GLY A 22 -23.29 1.41 -2.35
C GLY A 22 -22.92 1.79 -0.91
N ALA A 23 -23.88 1.64 0.01
CA ALA A 23 -23.76 2.10 1.41
C ALA A 23 -22.59 1.46 2.19
N ASP A 24 -22.25 0.21 1.87
CA ASP A 24 -21.15 -0.54 2.52
C ASP A 24 -19.77 -0.06 2.07
N GLY A 25 -19.69 0.67 0.95
CA GLY A 25 -18.44 1.15 0.42
C GLY A 25 -17.75 2.19 1.29
N ARG A 26 -18.53 3.06 1.93
CA ARG A 26 -17.99 4.07 2.85
C ARG A 26 -17.39 3.43 4.10
N GLN A 27 -18.04 2.41 4.67
CA GLN A 27 -17.53 1.73 5.86
C GLN A 27 -16.23 0.98 5.56
N ALA A 28 -16.16 0.32 4.41
CA ALA A 28 -14.94 -0.36 4.00
C ALA A 28 -13.77 0.61 3.75
N LEU A 29 -14.01 1.76 3.11
CA LEU A 29 -13.00 2.81 2.95
C LEU A 29 -12.49 3.33 4.31
N ILE A 30 -13.38 3.48 5.30
CA ILE A 30 -12.99 3.89 6.65
C ILE A 30 -12.16 2.80 7.32
N ALA A 31 -12.56 1.53 7.20
CA ALA A 31 -11.81 0.40 7.77
C ALA A 31 -10.43 0.25 7.15
N GLU A 32 -10.32 0.44 5.83
CA GLU A 32 -9.08 0.43 5.07
C GLU A 32 -8.16 1.56 5.52
N LYS A 33 -8.68 2.80 5.59
CA LYS A 33 -7.93 3.96 6.08
C LYS A 33 -7.41 3.72 7.50
N ARG A 34 -8.26 3.22 8.41
CA ARG A 34 -7.85 2.90 9.78
C ARG A 34 -6.76 1.83 9.83
N ARG A 35 -6.80 0.85 8.92
CA ARG A 35 -5.74 -0.16 8.82
C ARG A 35 -4.43 0.49 8.39
N GLU A 36 -4.46 1.32 7.37
CA GLU A 36 -3.28 2.01 6.87
C GLU A 36 -2.68 2.98 7.90
N ASP A 37 -3.53 3.74 8.61
CA ASP A 37 -3.09 4.64 9.68
C ASP A 37 -2.36 3.85 10.78
N ARG A 38 -2.90 2.71 11.23
CA ARG A 38 -2.21 1.84 12.22
C ARG A 38 -0.86 1.33 11.72
N LEU A 39 -0.75 1.00 10.44
CA LEU A 39 0.53 0.54 9.88
C LEU A 39 1.55 1.67 9.84
N ARG A 40 1.11 2.88 9.51
CA ARG A 40 1.96 4.08 9.56
C ARG A 40 2.40 4.42 10.99
N ASP A 41 1.52 4.31 11.98
CA ASP A 41 1.87 4.49 13.40
C ASP A 41 2.90 3.45 13.87
N LEU A 42 2.83 2.25 13.30
CA LEU A 42 3.84 1.21 13.49
C LEU A 42 5.08 1.42 12.62
N GLY A 43 5.27 2.57 11.96
CA GLY A 43 6.45 2.87 11.15
C GLY A 43 6.57 2.04 9.86
N TYR A 44 5.47 1.48 9.35
CA TYR A 44 5.47 0.81 8.06
C TYR A 44 5.19 1.80 6.92
N GLN A 45 5.90 1.60 5.81
CA GLN A 45 5.56 2.20 4.53
C GLN A 45 4.60 1.27 3.77
N VAL A 46 3.58 1.82 3.13
CA VAL A 46 2.62 1.04 2.34
C VAL A 46 2.67 1.50 0.88
N VAL A 47 2.87 0.55 -0.05
CA VAL A 47 2.87 0.77 -1.49
C VAL A 47 1.66 0.06 -2.09
N ARG A 48 0.64 0.82 -2.49
CA ARG A 48 -0.49 0.28 -3.27
C ARG A 48 -0.09 0.16 -4.75
N VAL A 49 -0.35 -1.00 -5.32
CA VAL A 49 -0.13 -1.35 -6.71
C VAL A 49 -1.48 -1.65 -7.34
N THR A 50 -1.77 -1.00 -8.45
CA THR A 50 -3.02 -1.16 -9.20
C THR A 50 -2.75 -1.85 -10.52
N TRP A 51 -3.80 -2.31 -11.19
CA TRP A 51 -3.71 -2.85 -12.54
C TRP A 51 -3.03 -1.90 -13.54
N ALA A 52 -3.18 -0.58 -13.36
CA ALA A 52 -2.59 0.43 -14.24
C ALA A 52 -1.05 0.46 -14.23
N GLU A 53 -0.42 -0.20 -13.25
CA GLU A 53 1.03 -0.17 -13.06
C GLU A 53 1.73 -1.43 -13.58
N PHE A 54 0.98 -2.45 -14.01
CA PHE A 54 1.55 -3.63 -14.65
C PHE A 54 2.23 -3.30 -15.98
N ASP A 55 1.70 -2.36 -16.75
CA ASP A 55 2.33 -1.90 -17.99
C ASP A 55 3.52 -0.96 -17.74
N ARG A 56 3.85 -0.67 -16.47
CA ARG A 56 4.89 0.29 -16.07
C ARG A 56 5.80 -0.29 -14.97
N PRO A 57 6.48 -1.42 -15.20
CA PRO A 57 7.26 -2.11 -14.18
C PRO A 57 8.40 -1.24 -13.60
N MET A 58 8.99 -0.36 -14.41
CA MET A 58 10.05 0.54 -13.93
C MET A 58 9.52 1.59 -12.94
N LEU A 59 8.31 2.10 -13.16
CA LEU A 59 7.66 3.05 -12.25
C LEU A 59 7.33 2.36 -10.92
N LEU A 60 6.77 1.15 -10.98
CA LEU A 60 6.49 0.35 -9.79
C LEU A 60 7.76 0.09 -8.97
N ARG A 61 8.85 -0.32 -9.64
CA ARG A 61 10.15 -0.48 -8.99
C ARG A 61 10.61 0.79 -8.29
N GLN A 62 10.53 1.95 -8.95
CA GLN A 62 10.94 3.23 -8.35
C GLN A 62 10.13 3.57 -7.09
N ARG A 63 8.81 3.34 -7.12
CA ARG A 63 7.93 3.58 -5.96
C ARG A 63 8.31 2.69 -4.77
N ILE A 64 8.58 1.41 -5.01
CA ILE A 64 9.00 0.45 -3.98
C ILE A 64 10.35 0.87 -3.38
N MET A 65 11.34 1.16 -4.24
CA MET A 65 12.66 1.59 -3.77
C MET A 65 12.60 2.89 -2.95
N ALA A 66 11.74 3.84 -3.35
CA ALA A 66 11.52 5.06 -2.60
C ALA A 66 10.87 4.80 -1.23
N ALA A 67 9.96 3.82 -1.13
CA ALA A 67 9.39 3.39 0.14
C ALA A 67 10.45 2.79 1.06
N PHE A 68 11.30 1.90 0.54
CA PHE A 68 12.42 1.35 1.31
C PHE A 68 13.34 2.45 1.83
N ALA A 69 13.66 3.44 0.99
CA ALA A 69 14.52 4.56 1.40
C ALA A 69 13.90 5.46 2.48
N ARG A 70 12.56 5.58 2.54
CA ARG A 70 11.87 6.30 3.62
C ARG A 70 11.89 5.52 4.92
N ALA A 71 11.60 4.22 4.86
CA ALA A 71 11.57 3.36 6.06
C ALA A 71 12.92 3.23 6.77
N VAL A 72 14.04 3.48 6.09
CA VAL A 72 15.39 3.47 6.67
C VAL A 72 15.74 4.80 7.36
N ARG A 73 14.99 5.88 7.10
CA ARG A 73 15.29 7.23 7.59
C ARG A 73 14.53 7.62 8.85
N ASP A 74 13.58 6.81 9.28
CA ASP A 74 12.79 6.96 10.51
C ASP A 74 13.32 6.00 11.60
#